data_AF-G4CTQ5-F1
#
_entry.id   AF-G4CTQ5-F1
#
_cell.length_a   1.000
_cell.length_b   1.000
_cell.length_c   1.000
_cell.angle_alpha   90.00
_cell.angle_beta   90.00
_cell.angle_gamma   90.00
#
_symmetry.space_group_name_H-M   'P 1'
#
loop_
_entity.id
_entity.type
_entity.pdbx_description
1 polymer ?
#
loop_
_entity_poly.entity_id
_entity_poly.type
_entity_poly.pdbx_seq_one_letter_code
_entity_poly.pdbx_strand_id
1 'polypeptide(L)'
;MDYPANKTPTEKKKRRHHVLAALIFLLLCMVMAAVGTYLYETRVPGLYQHWEALVAKDPKPLFVSEAEYRAKNKAGYCWKDRKFYTRQELQEKAMVSFSKYLMNIADAYRNERVKTINVNDEWETLLTHGFCHSDDLNCRVWFLPVDYSNARWDKEFHFGIHPSDPSLLAVYQAKALNSAEDMVQYMKQNGNQGFTLVGRDFGQAVYGSDCCRVITAEQIQSIQHKELYGNGTAIFPYENRIPIHMDIREQGVGNFYFQTRELSTGFDKIAYQKNYRQKETYKSRFTDIYFLNNCGDMLDYPYYSYEESDLN
;
A
#
# COMPACT_ATOMS: atom_id res chain seq x y z
N MET A 1 65.44 28.25 -33.82
CA MET A 1 64.26 28.46 -32.96
C MET A 1 63.24 29.24 -33.77
N ASP A 2 62.31 28.54 -34.42
CA ASP A 2 61.21 29.18 -35.15
C ASP A 2 60.21 29.72 -34.13
N TYR A 3 60.00 31.05 -34.13
CA TYR A 3 58.91 31.67 -33.40
C TYR A 3 57.58 31.24 -34.06
N PRO A 4 56.57 30.78 -33.30
CA PRO A 4 55.28 30.47 -33.87
C PRO A 4 54.69 31.75 -34.48
N ALA A 5 54.44 31.71 -35.79
CA ALA A 5 53.87 32.82 -36.55
C ALA A 5 52.64 33.41 -35.83
N ASN A 6 52.62 34.73 -35.67
CA ASN A 6 51.52 35.44 -35.03
C ASN A 6 50.26 35.28 -35.91
N LYS A 7 49.32 34.43 -35.46
CA LYS A 7 48.11 34.05 -36.21
C LYS A 7 47.38 35.27 -36.78
N THR A 8 46.94 35.17 -38.03
CA THR A 8 46.24 36.25 -38.74
C THR A 8 44.93 36.64 -38.04
N PRO A 9 44.44 37.89 -38.17
CA PRO A 9 43.20 38.34 -37.54
C PRO A 9 41.98 37.44 -37.83
N THR A 10 41.92 36.87 -39.04
CA THR A 10 40.91 35.91 -39.50
C THR A 10 40.99 34.57 -38.77
N GLU A 11 42.19 34.04 -38.52
CA GLU A 11 42.38 32.81 -37.73
C GLU A 11 42.03 33.01 -36.25
N LYS A 12 42.37 34.18 -35.68
CA LYS A 12 41.96 34.55 -34.31
C LYS A 12 40.44 34.63 -34.20
N LYS A 13 39.74 35.14 -35.22
CA LYS A 13 38.27 35.20 -35.28
C LYS A 13 37.62 33.82 -35.41
N LYS A 14 38.12 32.94 -36.30
CA LYS A 14 37.66 31.54 -36.40
C LYS A 14 37.86 30.77 -35.10
N ARG A 15 39.03 30.91 -34.47
CA ARG A 15 39.31 30.26 -33.17
C ARG A 15 38.36 30.75 -32.08
N ARG A 16 38.09 32.05 -32.00
CA ARG A 16 37.09 32.60 -31.05
C ARG A 16 35.69 32.04 -31.32
N HIS A 17 35.30 31.87 -32.58
CA HIS A 17 34.01 31.30 -32.93
C HIS A 17 33.91 29.82 -32.53
N HIS A 18 34.96 29.01 -32.75
CA HIS A 18 35.00 27.62 -32.28
C HIS A 18 35.02 27.51 -30.76
N VAL A 19 35.75 28.40 -30.06
CA VAL A 19 35.76 28.43 -28.59
C VAL A 19 34.38 28.83 -28.05
N LEU A 20 33.72 29.82 -28.65
CA LEU A 20 32.38 30.23 -28.26
C LEU A 20 31.36 29.12 -28.51
N ALA A 21 31.43 28.45 -29.67
CA ALA A 21 30.58 27.31 -30.00
C ALA A 21 30.79 26.14 -29.02
N ALA A 22 32.04 25.84 -28.67
CA ALA A 22 32.36 24.81 -27.67
C ALA A 22 31.83 25.16 -26.27
N LEU A 23 31.91 26.42 -25.85
CA LEU A 23 31.36 26.89 -24.58
C LEU A 23 29.82 26.81 -24.55
N ILE A 24 29.15 27.20 -25.64
CA ILE A 24 27.70 27.07 -25.77
C ILE A 24 27.27 25.59 -25.72
N PHE A 25 27.99 24.73 -26.43
CA PHE A 25 27.73 23.28 -26.41
C PHE A 25 27.89 22.69 -25.01
N LEU A 26 28.97 23.02 -24.29
CA LEU A 26 29.17 22.59 -22.90
C LEU A 26 28.07 23.09 -21.98
N LEU A 27 27.63 24.33 -22.15
CA LEU A 27 26.55 24.91 -21.36
C LEU A 27 25.21 24.20 -21.63
N LEU A 28 24.92 23.85 -22.89
CA LEU A 28 23.75 23.05 -23.25
C LEU A 28 23.81 21.63 -22.64
N CYS A 29 24.96 20.97 -22.65
CA CYS A 29 25.15 19.68 -21.99
C CYS A 29 24.89 19.76 -20.49
N MET A 30 25.40 20.81 -19.82
CA MET A 30 25.17 21.02 -18.39
C MET A 30 23.69 21.29 -18.08
N VAL A 31 23.00 22.09 -18.89
CA VAL A 31 21.55 22.34 -18.74
C VAL A 31 20.76 21.05 -18.95
N MET A 32 21.05 20.27 -19.98
CA MET A 32 20.38 18.98 -20.21
C MET A 32 20.64 17.98 -19.09
N ALA A 33 21.87 17.93 -18.55
CA ALA A 33 22.18 17.10 -17.40
C ALA A 33 21.39 17.53 -16.16
N ALA A 34 21.36 18.84 -15.85
CA ALA A 34 20.61 19.36 -14.71
C ALA A 34 19.09 19.13 -14.82
N VAL A 35 18.52 19.35 -16.00
CA VAL A 35 17.11 19.05 -16.28
C VAL A 35 16.85 17.54 -16.20
N GLY A 36 17.77 16.71 -16.72
CA GLY A 36 17.70 15.26 -16.62
C GLY A 36 17.68 14.78 -15.16
N THR A 37 18.57 15.32 -14.33
CA THR A 37 18.61 15.01 -12.88
C THR A 37 17.34 15.47 -12.18
N TYR A 38 16.87 16.69 -12.45
CA TYR A 38 15.62 17.20 -11.87
C TYR A 38 14.40 16.35 -12.25
N LEU A 39 14.30 15.93 -13.52
CA LEU A 39 13.23 15.04 -13.98
C LEU A 39 13.35 13.62 -13.41
N TYR A 40 14.56 13.14 -13.16
CA TYR A 40 14.81 11.85 -12.53
C TYR A 40 14.40 11.86 -11.05
N GLU A 41 14.85 12.87 -10.29
CA GLU A 41 14.53 13.04 -8.86
C GLU A 41 13.03 13.26 -8.61
N THR A 42 12.32 13.92 -9.53
CA THR A 42 10.86 14.12 -9.40
C THR A 42 10.03 12.90 -9.80
N ARG A 43 10.59 11.95 -10.55
CA ARG A 43 9.89 10.73 -10.99
C ARG A 43 10.15 9.52 -10.10
N VAL A 44 11.23 9.51 -9.32
CA VAL A 44 11.52 8.43 -8.38
C VAL A 44 10.97 8.81 -7.01
N PRO A 45 9.98 8.07 -6.48
CA PRO A 45 9.54 8.19 -5.10
C PRO A 45 10.71 8.28 -4.12
N GLY A 46 10.67 9.26 -3.22
CA GLY A 46 11.63 9.35 -2.13
C GLY A 46 11.54 8.10 -1.25
N LEU A 47 12.67 7.69 -0.66
CA LEU A 47 12.80 6.49 0.20
C LEU A 47 11.80 6.44 1.37
N TYR A 48 11.29 7.61 1.78
CA TYR A 48 10.35 7.79 2.89
C TYR A 48 8.99 8.33 2.45
N GLN A 49 8.66 8.33 1.15
CA GLN A 49 7.47 9.03 0.65
C GLN A 49 6.18 8.58 1.34
N HIS A 50 5.97 7.28 1.50
CA HIS A 50 4.76 6.75 2.17
C HIS A 50 4.73 7.13 3.66
N TRP A 51 5.89 7.08 4.31
CA TRP A 51 6.06 7.49 5.70
C TRP A 51 5.74 8.98 5.89
N GLU A 52 6.34 9.85 5.08
CA GLU A 52 6.12 11.30 5.11
C GLU A 52 4.67 11.66 4.82
N ALA A 53 4.06 10.97 3.84
CA ALA A 53 2.65 11.15 3.51
C ALA A 53 1.73 10.78 4.69
N LEU A 54 2.07 9.72 5.46
CA LEU A 54 1.30 9.35 6.64
C LEU A 54 1.44 10.38 7.77
N VAL A 55 2.67 10.81 8.08
CA VAL A 55 2.95 11.80 9.14
C VAL A 55 2.27 13.14 8.81
N ALA A 56 2.24 13.54 7.54
CA ALA A 56 1.59 14.77 7.09
C ALA A 56 0.07 14.79 7.32
N LYS A 57 -0.58 13.64 7.54
CA LYS A 57 -2.01 13.58 7.86
C LYS A 57 -2.35 13.96 9.30
N ASP A 58 -1.36 14.04 10.18
CA ASP A 58 -1.53 14.47 11.58
C ASP A 58 -0.44 15.48 11.97
N PRO A 59 -0.44 16.69 11.37
CA PRO A 59 0.66 17.62 11.53
C PRO A 59 0.67 18.28 12.91
N LYS A 60 1.87 18.64 13.37
CA LYS A 60 2.06 19.46 14.56
C LYS A 60 1.35 20.83 14.42
N PRO A 61 0.55 21.26 15.41
CA PRO A 61 -0.01 22.62 15.41
C PRO A 61 1.03 23.71 15.65
N LEU A 62 0.85 24.89 15.03
CA LEU A 62 1.81 26.01 15.08
C LEU A 62 2.21 26.47 16.50
N PHE A 63 1.27 26.45 17.45
CA PHE A 63 1.47 27.02 18.80
C PHE A 63 1.73 25.97 19.87
N VAL A 64 2.10 24.75 19.48
CA VAL A 64 2.43 23.65 20.39
C VAL A 64 3.94 23.50 20.43
N SER A 65 4.50 23.33 21.64
CA SER A 65 5.95 23.07 21.77
C SER A 65 6.32 21.69 21.21
N GLU A 66 7.57 21.50 20.77
CA GLU A 66 8.04 20.17 20.36
C GLU A 66 7.89 19.12 21.47
N ALA A 67 8.19 19.50 22.71
CA ALA A 67 8.09 18.60 23.86
C ALA A 67 6.63 18.15 24.10
N GLU A 68 5.67 19.07 24.06
CA GLU A 68 4.26 18.74 24.20
C GLU A 68 3.77 17.87 23.03
N TYR A 69 4.15 18.24 21.80
CA TYR A 69 3.81 17.50 20.58
C TYR A 69 4.23 16.04 20.69
N ARG A 70 5.51 15.79 20.99
CA ARG A 70 6.08 14.44 21.12
C ARG A 70 5.49 13.67 22.30
N ALA A 71 5.27 14.32 23.44
CA ALA A 71 4.70 13.67 24.61
C ALA A 71 3.26 13.18 24.35
N LYS A 72 2.41 14.01 23.75
CA LYS A 72 1.05 13.61 23.38
C LYS A 72 1.03 12.61 22.24
N ASN A 73 1.97 12.70 21.30
CA ASN A 73 2.13 11.69 20.25
C ASN A 73 2.43 10.31 20.84
N LYS A 74 3.38 10.21 21.78
CA LYS A 74 3.67 8.94 22.48
C LYS A 74 2.48 8.43 23.30
N ALA A 75 1.57 9.30 23.71
CA ALA A 75 0.36 8.93 24.43
C ALA A 75 -0.80 8.51 23.51
N GLY A 76 -0.63 8.54 22.18
CA GLY A 76 -1.68 8.16 21.23
C GLY A 76 -2.69 9.27 20.89
N TYR A 77 -2.34 10.55 21.11
CA TYR A 77 -3.20 11.68 20.78
C TYR A 77 -3.22 11.95 19.27
N CYS A 78 -4.41 12.11 18.68
CA CYS A 78 -4.58 12.60 17.32
C CYS A 78 -4.69 14.13 17.32
N TRP A 79 -3.73 14.83 16.70
CA TRP A 79 -3.71 16.30 16.67
C TRP A 79 -4.74 16.90 15.72
N LYS A 80 -4.97 16.25 14.57
CA LYS A 80 -5.97 16.62 13.56
C LYS A 80 -7.36 16.73 14.18
N ASP A 81 -7.75 15.71 14.95
CA ASP A 81 -9.09 15.60 15.54
C ASP A 81 -9.14 16.06 17.01
N ARG A 82 -7.97 16.43 17.57
CA ARG A 82 -7.79 16.93 18.94
C ARG A 82 -8.37 16.03 20.03
N LYS A 83 -8.16 14.72 19.91
CA LYS A 83 -8.64 13.75 20.91
C LYS A 83 -7.82 12.47 20.96
N PHE A 84 -8.04 11.70 22.02
CA PHE A 84 -7.64 10.31 22.11
C PHE A 84 -8.77 9.45 21.57
N TYR A 85 -8.45 8.53 20.67
CA TYR A 85 -9.40 7.57 20.15
C TYR A 85 -9.44 6.31 21.01
N THR A 86 -10.63 5.73 21.15
CA THR A 86 -10.77 4.37 21.63
C THR A 86 -10.26 3.37 20.59
N ARG A 87 -9.93 2.14 21.00
CA ARG A 87 -9.50 1.08 20.08
C ARG A 87 -10.55 0.78 19.00
N GLN A 88 -11.83 0.84 19.35
CA GLN A 88 -12.92 0.63 18.40
C GLN A 88 -12.98 1.74 17.35
N GLU A 89 -12.90 3.02 17.76
CA GLU A 89 -12.86 4.14 16.81
C GLU A 89 -11.62 4.07 15.89
N LEU A 90 -10.46 3.67 16.43
CA LEU A 90 -9.26 3.45 15.61
C LEU A 90 -9.46 2.31 14.62
N GLN A 91 -10.11 1.22 15.03
CA GLN A 91 -10.40 0.09 14.16
C GLN A 91 -11.33 0.49 13.02
N GLU A 92 -12.38 1.26 13.30
CA GLU A 92 -13.29 1.79 12.28
C GLU A 92 -12.56 2.67 11.26
N LYS A 93 -11.67 3.55 11.73
CA LYS A 93 -10.85 4.41 10.84
C LYS A 93 -9.82 3.61 10.05
N ALA A 94 -9.18 2.63 10.68
CA ALA A 94 -8.21 1.77 10.03
C ALA A 94 -8.87 0.91 8.94
N MET A 95 -10.09 0.40 9.17
CA MET A 95 -10.88 -0.30 8.13
C MET A 95 -11.10 0.58 6.90
N VAL A 96 -11.39 1.87 7.07
CA VAL A 96 -11.56 2.82 5.95
C VAL A 96 -10.25 3.05 5.20
N SER A 97 -9.14 3.18 5.92
CA SER A 97 -7.81 3.30 5.30
C SER A 97 -7.41 2.01 4.57
N PHE A 98 -7.73 0.86 5.15
CA PHE A 98 -7.44 -0.46 4.58
C PHE A 98 -8.29 -0.74 3.33
N SER A 99 -9.58 -0.40 3.33
CA SER A 99 -10.41 -0.54 2.12
C SER A 99 -9.89 0.35 0.99
N LYS A 100 -9.38 1.54 1.31
CA LYS A 100 -8.71 2.41 0.33
C LYS A 100 -7.44 1.77 -0.23
N TYR A 101 -6.62 1.15 0.61
CA TYR A 101 -5.45 0.39 0.18
C TYR A 101 -5.83 -0.74 -0.79
N LEU A 102 -6.84 -1.56 -0.46
CA LEU A 102 -7.34 -2.61 -1.34
C LEU A 102 -7.89 -2.07 -2.67
N MET A 103 -8.59 -0.92 -2.65
CA MET A 103 -9.05 -0.26 -3.87
C MET A 103 -7.89 0.25 -4.73
N ASN A 104 -6.83 0.78 -4.13
CA ASN A 104 -5.64 1.22 -4.87
C ASN A 104 -4.94 0.04 -5.56
N ILE A 105 -4.88 -1.12 -4.90
CA ILE A 105 -4.38 -2.37 -5.49
C ILE A 105 -5.23 -2.76 -6.72
N ALA A 106 -6.55 -2.79 -6.55
CA ALA A 106 -7.49 -3.13 -7.60
C ALA A 106 -7.41 -2.17 -8.81
N ASP A 107 -7.29 -0.86 -8.54
CA ASP A 107 -7.09 0.17 -9.57
C ASP A 107 -5.75 0.01 -10.30
N ALA A 108 -4.68 -0.32 -9.58
CA ALA A 108 -3.38 -0.53 -10.18
C ALA A 108 -3.41 -1.69 -11.19
N TYR A 109 -4.07 -2.81 -10.84
CA TYR A 109 -4.27 -3.93 -11.74
C TYR A 109 -5.13 -3.57 -12.95
N ARG A 110 -6.23 -2.84 -12.76
CA ARG A 110 -7.13 -2.42 -13.84
C ARG A 110 -6.46 -1.50 -14.86
N ASN A 111 -5.48 -0.70 -14.44
CA ASN A 111 -4.83 0.32 -15.26
C ASN A 111 -3.37 -0.03 -15.66
N GLU A 112 -2.95 -1.29 -15.56
CA GLU A 112 -1.58 -1.74 -15.89
C GLU A 112 -0.47 -0.96 -15.15
N ARG A 113 -0.75 -0.46 -13.95
CA ARG A 113 0.23 0.30 -13.15
C ARG A 113 1.17 -0.60 -12.35
N VAL A 114 1.07 -1.91 -12.56
CA VAL A 114 1.81 -2.96 -11.87
C VAL A 114 2.91 -3.45 -12.80
N LYS A 115 4.16 -3.55 -12.33
CA LYS A 115 5.25 -4.08 -13.16
C LYS A 115 5.04 -5.57 -13.40
N THR A 116 5.13 -5.99 -14.66
CA THR A 116 5.02 -7.40 -15.06
C THR A 116 6.14 -8.22 -14.41
N ILE A 117 5.80 -9.12 -13.49
CA ILE A 117 6.73 -10.13 -12.98
C ILE A 117 6.63 -11.35 -13.91
N ASN A 118 7.78 -11.83 -14.37
CA ASN A 118 7.87 -13.11 -15.07
C ASN A 118 7.94 -14.22 -14.00
N VAL A 119 6.91 -15.04 -13.93
CA VAL A 119 6.90 -16.24 -13.10
C VAL A 119 6.81 -17.41 -14.07
N ASN A 120 7.87 -18.22 -14.15
CA ASN A 120 7.94 -19.43 -14.98
C ASN A 120 7.62 -19.22 -16.48
N ASP A 121 8.18 -18.18 -17.10
CA ASP A 121 7.97 -17.81 -18.52
C ASP A 121 6.54 -17.34 -18.87
N GLU A 122 5.68 -17.15 -17.87
CA GLU A 122 4.35 -16.54 -18.02
C GLU A 122 4.29 -15.17 -17.32
N TRP A 123 3.61 -14.23 -17.97
CA TRP A 123 3.50 -12.84 -17.50
C TRP A 123 2.25 -12.67 -16.63
N GLU A 124 2.36 -12.90 -15.31
CA GLU A 124 1.21 -12.88 -14.37
C GLU A 124 0.40 -11.57 -14.39
N THR A 125 1.06 -10.41 -14.53
CA THR A 125 0.38 -9.11 -14.51
C THR A 125 -0.47 -8.85 -15.76
N LEU A 126 -0.07 -9.41 -16.92
CA LEU A 126 -0.85 -9.37 -18.16
C LEU A 126 -2.14 -10.20 -18.02
N LEU A 127 -2.08 -11.32 -17.30
CA LEU A 127 -3.25 -12.14 -16.98
C LEU A 127 -4.22 -11.42 -16.04
N THR A 128 -3.70 -10.72 -15.02
CA THR A 128 -4.53 -9.94 -14.09
C THR A 128 -5.24 -8.78 -14.78
N HIS A 129 -4.55 -8.03 -15.64
CA HIS A 129 -5.20 -6.93 -16.38
C HIS A 129 -6.33 -7.45 -17.29
N GLY A 130 -6.07 -8.52 -18.05
CA GLY A 130 -7.09 -9.18 -18.86
C GLY A 130 -8.27 -9.68 -18.03
N PHE A 131 -8.01 -10.23 -16.84
CA PHE A 131 -9.07 -10.62 -15.90
C PHE A 131 -9.90 -9.41 -15.45
N CYS A 132 -9.27 -8.29 -15.09
CA CYS A 132 -9.99 -7.06 -14.69
C CYS A 132 -10.94 -6.53 -15.77
N HIS A 133 -10.60 -6.69 -17.06
CA HIS A 133 -11.42 -6.22 -18.18
C HIS A 133 -12.40 -7.26 -18.72
N SER A 134 -12.31 -8.51 -18.26
CA SER A 134 -13.24 -9.57 -18.69
C SER A 134 -14.64 -9.47 -18.08
N ASP A 135 -14.77 -8.83 -16.91
CA ASP A 135 -16.05 -8.59 -16.24
C ASP A 135 -15.91 -7.33 -15.35
N ASP A 136 -16.89 -6.43 -15.41
CA ASP A 136 -16.94 -5.22 -14.60
C ASP A 136 -16.98 -5.48 -13.09
N LEU A 137 -17.32 -6.71 -12.67
CA LEU A 137 -17.28 -7.11 -11.27
C LEU A 137 -15.86 -7.40 -10.75
N ASN A 138 -14.90 -7.62 -11.66
CA ASN A 138 -13.51 -7.94 -11.33
C ASN A 138 -12.71 -6.69 -10.98
N CYS A 139 -11.60 -6.89 -10.26
CA CYS A 139 -10.70 -5.86 -9.76
C CYS A 139 -11.46 -4.73 -9.06
N ARG A 140 -12.29 -5.15 -8.10
CA ARG A 140 -13.06 -4.30 -7.21
C ARG A 140 -13.04 -4.85 -5.80
N VAL A 141 -13.26 -3.94 -4.85
CA VAL A 141 -13.52 -4.28 -3.45
C VAL A 141 -15.01 -4.20 -3.21
N TRP A 142 -15.58 -5.28 -2.69
CA TRP A 142 -17.00 -5.41 -2.41
C TRP A 142 -17.23 -5.42 -0.90
N PHE A 143 -18.20 -4.61 -0.48
CA PHE A 143 -18.75 -4.62 0.87
C PHE A 143 -19.99 -5.51 0.90
N LEU A 144 -19.97 -6.53 1.75
CA LEU A 144 -21.10 -7.42 1.99
C LEU A 144 -21.65 -7.15 3.40
N PRO A 145 -22.93 -6.78 3.55
CA PRO A 145 -23.57 -6.54 4.85
C PRO A 145 -23.92 -7.87 5.55
N VAL A 146 -22.91 -8.71 5.77
CA VAL A 146 -23.03 -9.99 6.48
C VAL A 146 -21.95 -10.11 7.54
N ASP A 147 -22.34 -10.57 8.72
CA ASP A 147 -21.53 -10.63 9.93
C ASP A 147 -20.61 -11.86 10.01
N TYR A 148 -20.36 -12.52 8.89
CA TYR A 148 -19.69 -13.79 8.84
C TYR A 148 -18.22 -13.62 9.23
N SER A 149 -17.80 -14.33 10.27
CA SER A 149 -16.40 -14.39 10.67
C SER A 149 -15.56 -15.13 9.63
N ASN A 150 -14.24 -14.96 9.70
CA ASN A 150 -13.29 -15.73 8.91
C ASN A 150 -13.49 -17.24 9.10
N ALA A 151 -13.75 -17.69 10.33
CA ALA A 151 -14.02 -19.11 10.61
C ALA A 151 -15.34 -19.60 10.00
N ARG A 152 -16.34 -18.72 9.82
CA ARG A 152 -17.58 -19.06 9.14
C ARG A 152 -17.36 -19.17 7.64
N TRP A 153 -16.74 -18.17 7.02
CA TRP A 153 -16.41 -18.20 5.60
C TRP A 153 -15.54 -19.38 5.21
N ASP A 154 -14.55 -19.73 6.04
CA ASP A 154 -13.72 -20.93 5.84
C ASP A 154 -14.58 -22.20 5.67
N LYS A 155 -15.64 -22.36 6.46
CA LYS A 155 -16.60 -23.47 6.33
C LYS A 155 -17.45 -23.35 5.06
N GLU A 156 -17.95 -22.16 4.74
CA GLU A 156 -18.75 -21.93 3.52
C GLU A 156 -17.95 -22.30 2.25
N PHE A 157 -16.65 -22.01 2.23
CA PHE A 157 -15.77 -22.39 1.12
C PHE A 157 -15.66 -23.90 0.91
N HIS A 158 -15.67 -24.70 1.98
CA HIS A 158 -15.72 -26.16 1.89
C HIS A 158 -17.01 -26.68 1.25
N PHE A 159 -18.10 -25.91 1.34
CA PHE A 159 -19.37 -26.18 0.65
C PHE A 159 -19.42 -25.60 -0.77
N GLY A 160 -18.33 -24.99 -1.26
CA GLY A 160 -18.26 -24.36 -2.58
C GLY A 160 -18.97 -23.00 -2.66
N ILE A 161 -19.27 -22.37 -1.53
CA ILE A 161 -19.92 -21.05 -1.46
C ILE A 161 -18.83 -19.98 -1.40
N HIS A 162 -18.67 -19.21 -2.49
CA HIS A 162 -17.71 -18.11 -2.52
C HIS A 162 -18.42 -16.74 -2.57
N PRO A 163 -18.19 -15.82 -1.61
CA PRO A 163 -18.86 -14.52 -1.59
C PRO A 163 -18.47 -13.61 -2.75
N SER A 164 -17.41 -13.96 -3.47
CA SER A 164 -16.99 -13.34 -4.72
C SER A 164 -17.75 -13.85 -5.95
N ASP A 165 -18.63 -14.86 -5.83
CA ASP A 165 -19.42 -15.33 -6.97
C ASP A 165 -20.47 -14.28 -7.35
N PRO A 166 -20.59 -13.90 -8.63
CA PRO A 166 -21.52 -12.85 -9.07
C PRO A 166 -22.97 -13.06 -8.61
N SER A 167 -23.44 -14.31 -8.60
CA SER A 167 -24.79 -14.66 -8.12
C SER A 167 -24.97 -14.40 -6.63
N LEU A 168 -23.93 -14.62 -5.82
CA LEU A 168 -23.97 -14.42 -4.38
C LEU A 168 -23.78 -12.97 -3.98
N LEU A 169 -23.03 -12.17 -4.75
CA LEU A 169 -22.96 -10.72 -4.55
C LEU A 169 -24.36 -10.08 -4.58
N ALA A 170 -25.22 -10.51 -5.51
CA ALA A 170 -26.59 -10.03 -5.60
C ALA A 170 -27.44 -10.48 -4.39
N VAL A 171 -27.32 -11.76 -3.98
CA VAL A 171 -28.04 -12.31 -2.81
C VAL A 171 -27.69 -11.56 -1.53
N TYR A 172 -26.40 -11.26 -1.33
CA TYR A 172 -25.94 -10.49 -0.18
C TYR A 172 -26.14 -8.98 -0.31
N GLN A 173 -26.74 -8.50 -1.42
CA GLN A 173 -26.90 -7.08 -1.70
C GLN A 173 -25.57 -6.30 -1.63
N ALA A 174 -24.49 -6.95 -2.07
CA ALA A 174 -23.15 -6.43 -2.01
C ALA A 174 -23.02 -5.10 -2.75
N LYS A 175 -22.17 -4.22 -2.23
CA LYS A 175 -21.89 -2.91 -2.82
C LYS A 175 -20.42 -2.79 -3.17
N ALA A 176 -20.12 -2.42 -4.40
CA ALA A 176 -18.76 -2.06 -4.77
C ALA A 176 -18.37 -0.77 -4.05
N LEU A 177 -17.15 -0.74 -3.51
CA LEU A 177 -16.53 0.47 -3.00
C LEU A 177 -15.87 1.22 -4.15
N ASN A 178 -16.23 2.49 -4.34
CA ASN A 178 -15.59 3.38 -5.32
C ASN A 178 -14.75 4.46 -4.64
N SER A 179 -14.96 4.69 -3.34
CA SER A 179 -14.16 5.62 -2.54
C SER A 179 -14.11 5.23 -1.06
N ALA A 180 -13.25 5.91 -0.29
CA ALA A 180 -13.18 5.73 1.16
C ALA A 180 -14.49 6.18 1.85
N GLU A 181 -15.18 7.18 1.27
CA GLU A 181 -16.46 7.67 1.76
C GLU A 181 -17.56 6.62 1.61
N ASP A 182 -17.56 5.80 0.55
CA ASP A 182 -18.49 4.67 0.40
C ASP A 182 -18.37 3.72 1.61
N MET A 183 -17.14 3.39 2.00
CA MET A 183 -16.90 2.56 3.19
C MET A 183 -17.46 3.19 4.47
N VAL A 184 -17.23 4.49 4.67
CA VAL A 184 -17.78 5.23 5.82
C VAL A 184 -19.31 5.18 5.81
N GLN A 185 -19.95 5.37 4.66
CA GLN A 185 -21.41 5.33 4.55
C GLN A 185 -21.96 3.93 4.82
N TYR A 186 -21.37 2.89 4.24
CA TYR A 186 -21.82 1.52 4.47
C TYR A 186 -21.62 1.07 5.92
N MET A 187 -20.51 1.43 6.56
CA MET A 187 -20.34 1.19 8.00
C MET A 187 -21.39 1.91 8.84
N LYS A 188 -21.72 3.17 8.53
CA LYS A 188 -22.78 3.91 9.24
C LYS A 188 -24.16 3.28 9.05
N GLN A 189 -24.47 2.81 7.85
CA GLN A 189 -25.75 2.18 7.52
C GLN A 189 -25.91 0.81 8.19
N ASN A 190 -24.82 0.03 8.29
CA ASN A 190 -24.83 -1.31 8.87
C ASN A 190 -24.51 -1.32 10.38
N GLY A 191 -24.04 -0.20 10.94
CA GLY A 191 -23.76 -0.05 12.36
C GLY A 191 -22.86 -1.17 12.91
N ASN A 192 -23.31 -1.81 14.00
CA ASN A 192 -22.60 -2.91 14.67
C ASN A 192 -22.90 -4.29 14.07
N GLN A 193 -23.62 -4.38 12.94
CA GLN A 193 -24.04 -5.66 12.36
C GLN A 193 -22.88 -6.45 11.75
N GLY A 194 -21.66 -5.89 11.72
CA GLY A 194 -20.52 -6.54 11.07
C GLY A 194 -20.67 -6.56 9.55
N PHE A 195 -19.57 -6.86 8.86
CA PHE A 195 -19.55 -6.93 7.40
C PHE A 195 -18.40 -7.81 6.94
N THR A 196 -18.42 -8.17 5.66
CA THR A 196 -17.32 -8.84 4.97
C THR A 196 -16.81 -7.93 3.85
N LEU A 197 -15.49 -7.82 3.72
CA LEU A 197 -14.86 -7.23 2.54
C LEU A 197 -14.35 -8.33 1.61
N VAL A 198 -14.60 -8.17 0.32
CA VAL A 198 -14.16 -9.13 -0.71
C VAL A 198 -13.38 -8.37 -1.77
N GLY A 199 -12.07 -8.64 -1.88
CA GLY A 199 -11.25 -8.28 -3.02
C GLY A 199 -11.44 -9.30 -4.14
N ARG A 200 -11.84 -8.83 -5.33
CA ARG A 200 -11.93 -9.66 -6.54
C ARG A 200 -10.81 -9.34 -7.53
N ASP A 201 -9.56 -9.38 -7.10
CA ASP A 201 -8.37 -9.37 -7.94
C ASP A 201 -7.93 -10.80 -8.31
N PHE A 202 -6.79 -10.96 -9.02
CA PHE A 202 -6.26 -12.24 -9.52
C PHE A 202 -5.73 -13.14 -8.37
N GLY A 203 -6.61 -13.41 -7.41
CA GLY A 203 -6.29 -13.77 -6.04
C GLY A 203 -7.45 -13.30 -5.17
N GLN A 204 -8.52 -14.09 -5.03
CA GLN A 204 -9.68 -13.66 -4.25
C GLN A 204 -9.32 -13.57 -2.75
N ALA A 205 -9.38 -12.37 -2.19
CA ALA A 205 -9.15 -12.11 -0.77
C ALA A 205 -10.48 -11.81 -0.07
N VAL A 206 -10.78 -12.56 0.99
CA VAL A 206 -12.00 -12.39 1.79
C VAL A 206 -11.63 -12.05 3.23
N TYR A 207 -12.22 -10.98 3.73
CA TYR A 207 -12.02 -10.45 5.07
C TYR A 207 -13.37 -10.47 5.78
N GLY A 208 -13.59 -11.47 6.63
CA GLY A 208 -14.79 -11.59 7.45
C GLY A 208 -14.89 -10.50 8.51
N SER A 209 -15.98 -10.53 9.28
CA SER A 209 -16.30 -9.51 10.29
C SER A 209 -15.29 -9.39 11.43
N ASP A 210 -14.50 -10.44 11.66
CA ASP A 210 -13.44 -10.53 12.66
C ASP A 210 -12.02 -10.54 12.05
N CYS A 211 -11.89 -10.23 10.75
CA CYS A 211 -10.61 -10.27 10.03
C CYS A 211 -9.54 -9.40 10.66
N CYS A 212 -9.96 -8.31 11.29
CA CYS A 212 -9.13 -7.15 11.42
C CYS A 212 -9.33 -6.52 12.78
N ARG A 213 -8.22 -6.14 13.42
CA ARG A 213 -8.23 -5.53 14.75
C ARG A 213 -7.07 -4.56 14.93
N VAL A 214 -7.29 -3.60 15.82
CA VAL A 214 -6.21 -2.71 16.28
C VAL A 214 -5.47 -3.37 17.45
N ILE A 215 -4.16 -3.50 17.31
CA ILE A 215 -3.25 -3.98 18.35
C ILE A 215 -2.25 -2.89 18.74
N THR A 216 -1.66 -3.06 19.92
CA THR A 216 -0.74 -2.10 20.55
C THR A 216 0.72 -2.41 20.23
N ALA A 217 1.61 -1.45 20.47
CA ALA A 217 3.05 -1.65 20.34
C ALA A 217 3.57 -2.82 21.21
N GLU A 218 3.03 -2.99 22.41
CA GLU A 218 3.38 -4.08 23.32
C GLU A 218 3.00 -5.45 22.71
N GLN A 219 1.82 -5.54 22.09
CA GLN A 219 1.38 -6.76 21.41
C GLN A 219 2.29 -7.08 20.21
N ILE A 220 2.70 -6.08 19.42
CA ILE A 220 3.65 -6.29 18.33
C ILE A 220 4.98 -6.84 18.82
N GLN A 221 5.49 -6.32 19.93
CA GLN A 221 6.75 -6.80 20.51
C GLN A 221 6.69 -8.28 20.90
N SER A 222 5.52 -8.76 21.33
CA SER A 222 5.31 -10.18 21.69
C SER A 222 5.29 -11.15 20.50
N ILE A 223 5.02 -10.65 19.28
CA ILE A 223 4.96 -11.49 18.08
C ILE A 223 6.39 -11.86 17.65
N GLN A 224 6.69 -13.16 17.71
CA GLN A 224 7.95 -13.76 17.25
C GLN A 224 7.95 -13.87 15.72
N HIS A 225 9.14 -13.96 15.13
CA HIS A 225 9.34 -14.23 13.69
C HIS A 225 8.62 -13.29 12.71
N LYS A 226 8.15 -12.11 13.15
CA LYS A 226 7.65 -11.08 12.24
C LYS A 226 8.77 -10.50 11.39
N GLU A 227 8.50 -10.37 10.10
CA GLU A 227 9.40 -9.77 9.13
C GLU A 227 8.82 -8.43 8.67
N LEU A 228 9.69 -7.44 8.44
CA LEU A 228 9.28 -6.16 7.90
C LEU A 228 9.40 -6.18 6.37
N TYR A 229 8.27 -6.10 5.69
CA TYR A 229 8.20 -6.04 4.24
C TYR A 229 8.24 -4.59 3.77
N GLY A 230 9.44 -4.14 3.36
CA GLY A 230 9.66 -2.80 2.79
C GLY A 230 10.14 -2.76 1.34
N ASN A 231 10.42 -3.93 0.76
CA ASN A 231 10.66 -4.05 -0.67
C ASN A 231 9.31 -4.14 -1.38
N GLY A 232 9.14 -3.31 -2.40
CA GLY A 232 7.93 -3.20 -3.17
C GLY A 232 7.39 -4.52 -3.69
N THR A 233 6.08 -4.72 -3.56
CA THR A 233 5.36 -5.62 -4.49
C THR A 233 5.36 -4.99 -5.89
N ALA A 234 4.90 -5.75 -6.89
CA ALA A 234 4.75 -5.24 -8.25
C ALA A 234 3.94 -3.92 -8.36
N ILE A 235 3.11 -3.64 -7.35
CA ILE A 235 2.23 -2.47 -7.21
C ILE A 235 2.96 -1.26 -6.60
N PHE A 236 3.92 -1.51 -5.70
CA PHE A 236 4.69 -0.47 -5.00
C PHE A 236 6.19 -0.61 -5.30
N PRO A 237 6.64 -0.49 -6.55
CA PRO A 237 7.91 -1.06 -7.04
C PRO A 237 9.19 -0.36 -6.55
N TYR A 238 9.08 0.54 -5.57
CA TYR A 238 10.18 1.28 -4.98
C TYR A 238 10.34 0.88 -3.52
N GLU A 239 11.59 0.69 -3.08
CA GLU A 239 11.89 0.49 -1.68
C GLU A 239 11.32 1.66 -0.87
N ASN A 240 10.52 1.33 0.14
CA ASN A 240 10.01 2.29 1.10
C ASN A 240 10.46 1.89 2.49
N ARG A 241 10.90 2.88 3.26
CA ARG A 241 11.43 2.65 4.60
C ARG A 241 10.71 3.51 5.61
N ILE A 242 10.79 3.07 6.86
CA ILE A 242 10.52 3.90 8.02
C ILE A 242 11.88 4.39 8.54
N PRO A 243 12.02 5.66 8.97
CA PRO A 243 13.28 6.16 9.52
C PRO A 243 13.75 5.34 10.73
N ILE A 244 15.00 4.85 10.69
CA ILE A 244 15.56 3.90 11.67
C ILE A 244 16.25 4.57 12.88
N HIS A 245 16.50 5.88 12.83
CA HIS A 245 17.22 6.63 13.88
C HIS A 245 16.30 7.56 14.67
N MET A 246 15.01 7.22 14.77
CA MET A 246 14.05 8.00 15.55
C MET A 246 13.01 7.10 16.23
N ASP A 247 12.49 7.55 17.38
CA ASP A 247 11.30 6.97 17.99
C ASP A 247 10.08 7.40 17.15
N ILE A 248 9.57 6.50 16.32
CA ILE A 248 8.43 6.76 15.43
C ILE A 248 7.18 7.23 16.18
N ARG A 249 7.05 6.88 17.47
CA ARG A 249 5.95 7.34 18.32
C ARG A 249 6.02 8.83 18.63
N GLU A 250 7.20 9.46 18.49
CA GLU A 250 7.33 10.93 18.55
C GLU A 250 6.64 11.63 17.39
N GLN A 251 6.41 10.93 16.27
CA GLN A 251 5.66 11.41 15.11
C GLN A 251 4.20 10.96 15.12
N GLY A 252 3.74 10.34 16.21
CA GLY A 252 2.37 9.86 16.33
C GLY A 252 2.08 8.61 15.51
N VAL A 253 3.10 7.80 15.19
CA VAL A 253 2.97 6.53 14.46
C VAL A 253 3.55 5.39 15.30
N GLY A 254 2.92 4.21 15.24
CA GLY A 254 3.45 3.02 15.91
C GLY A 254 3.11 2.92 17.40
N ASN A 255 2.14 3.70 17.89
CA ASN A 255 1.44 3.39 19.15
C ASN A 255 0.41 2.27 18.94
N PHE A 256 -0.17 2.25 17.75
CA PHE A 256 -1.18 1.30 17.32
C PHE A 256 -0.83 0.73 15.96
N TYR A 257 -1.34 -0.46 15.70
CA TYR A 257 -1.12 -1.23 14.50
C TYR A 257 -2.42 -1.88 14.07
N PHE A 258 -2.59 -2.07 12.78
CA PHE A 258 -3.76 -2.71 12.21
C PHE A 258 -3.41 -4.09 11.70
N GLN A 259 -3.85 -5.11 12.42
CA GLN A 259 -3.63 -6.50 12.07
C GLN A 259 -4.78 -6.97 11.20
N THR A 260 -4.47 -7.57 10.05
CA THR A 260 -5.43 -8.13 9.10
C THR A 260 -5.16 -9.61 8.88
N ARG A 261 -6.25 -10.35 8.75
CA ARG A 261 -6.22 -11.77 8.40
C ARG A 261 -7.19 -12.02 7.27
N GLU A 262 -6.64 -12.38 6.13
CA GLU A 262 -7.44 -12.76 4.98
C GLU A 262 -7.74 -14.26 4.95
N LEU A 263 -8.81 -14.60 4.25
CA LEU A 263 -9.00 -15.89 3.65
C LEU A 263 -8.68 -15.75 2.16
N SER A 264 -7.77 -16.60 1.67
CA SER A 264 -7.36 -16.58 0.27
C SER A 264 -7.96 -17.78 -0.45
N THR A 265 -8.88 -17.49 -1.37
CA THR A 265 -9.46 -18.49 -2.27
C THR A 265 -8.74 -18.54 -3.62
N GLY A 266 -7.77 -17.65 -3.86
CA GLY A 266 -7.16 -17.47 -5.18
C GLY A 266 -5.70 -17.89 -5.28
N PHE A 267 -5.48 -19.11 -5.81
CA PHE A 267 -4.40 -19.54 -6.72
C PHE A 267 -4.72 -20.93 -7.34
N ASP A 268 -5.64 -21.70 -6.75
CA ASP A 268 -5.90 -23.10 -7.18
C ASP A 268 -6.79 -23.29 -8.41
N LYS A 269 -7.48 -22.26 -8.91
CA LYS A 269 -8.29 -22.40 -10.14
C LYS A 269 -7.46 -22.29 -11.43
N ILE A 270 -6.34 -21.56 -11.42
CA ILE A 270 -5.54 -21.30 -12.63
C ILE A 270 -4.23 -22.13 -12.62
N ALA A 271 -3.58 -22.33 -11.47
CA ALA A 271 -2.32 -23.08 -11.41
C ALA A 271 -2.48 -24.63 -11.35
N TYR A 272 -3.64 -25.16 -10.91
CA TYR A 272 -3.77 -26.60 -10.64
C TYR A 272 -5.13 -27.21 -11.05
N GLN A 273 -5.56 -27.01 -12.29
CA GLN A 273 -6.65 -27.84 -12.86
C GLN A 273 -6.30 -29.34 -12.94
N LYS A 274 -5.05 -29.74 -12.68
CA LYS A 274 -4.63 -31.16 -12.71
C LYS A 274 -4.61 -31.86 -11.35
N ASN A 275 -4.61 -31.16 -10.21
CA ASN A 275 -4.51 -31.79 -8.87
C ASN A 275 -5.15 -30.93 -7.77
N TYR A 276 -6.45 -30.64 -7.86
CA TYR A 276 -7.18 -29.99 -6.78
C TYR A 276 -7.22 -30.91 -5.55
N ARG A 277 -6.39 -30.64 -4.53
CA ARG A 277 -6.57 -31.20 -3.19
C ARG A 277 -7.50 -30.27 -2.43
N GLN A 278 -8.50 -30.82 -1.74
CA GLN A 278 -9.26 -30.03 -0.76
C GLN A 278 -8.26 -29.43 0.23
N LYS A 279 -8.20 -28.10 0.33
CA LYS A 279 -7.44 -27.43 1.39
C LYS A 279 -8.10 -27.77 2.71
N GLU A 280 -7.32 -27.98 3.77
CA GLU A 280 -7.88 -28.14 5.12
C GLU A 280 -8.48 -26.81 5.63
N THR A 281 -7.92 -25.69 5.19
CA THR A 281 -8.41 -24.34 5.49
C THR A 281 -8.04 -23.37 4.36
N TYR A 282 -8.90 -22.36 4.15
CA TYR A 282 -8.71 -21.24 3.24
C TYR A 282 -8.10 -20.01 3.94
N LYS A 283 -7.85 -20.09 5.25
CA LYS A 283 -7.13 -19.05 5.98
C LYS A 283 -5.75 -18.86 5.37
N SER A 284 -5.36 -17.61 5.15
CA SER A 284 -3.98 -17.32 4.78
C SER A 284 -3.03 -17.81 5.88
N ARG A 285 -1.86 -18.29 5.46
CA ARG A 285 -0.78 -18.67 6.37
C ARG A 285 -0.15 -17.45 7.02
N PHE A 286 -0.22 -16.32 6.34
CA PHE A 286 0.36 -15.05 6.76
C PHE A 286 -0.68 -14.15 7.39
N THR A 287 -0.24 -13.40 8.39
CA THR A 287 -0.98 -12.30 8.99
C THR A 287 -0.21 -11.02 8.78
N ASP A 288 -0.85 -10.04 8.16
CA ASP A 288 -0.25 -8.74 7.88
C ASP A 288 -0.60 -7.74 8.98
N ILE A 289 0.36 -6.86 9.27
CA ILE A 289 0.25 -5.87 10.33
C ILE A 289 0.81 -4.52 9.85
N TYR A 290 -0.10 -3.59 9.65
CA TYR A 290 0.19 -2.24 9.17
C TYR A 290 0.40 -1.26 10.32
N PHE A 291 1.27 -0.28 10.13
CA PHE A 291 1.45 0.82 11.08
C PHE A 291 0.24 1.76 11.00
N LEU A 292 -0.22 2.24 12.17
CA LEU A 292 -1.21 3.31 12.22
C LEU A 292 -0.58 4.60 12.78
N ASN A 293 -1.04 5.74 12.25
CA ASN A 293 -0.92 6.98 13.00
C ASN A 293 -2.00 7.05 14.10
N ASN A 294 -1.86 8.01 15.02
CA ASN A 294 -2.78 8.19 16.15
C ASN A 294 -4.22 8.55 15.74
N CYS A 295 -4.43 8.92 14.48
CA CYS A 295 -5.74 9.23 13.92
C CYS A 295 -6.38 8.05 13.19
N GLY A 296 -5.75 6.87 13.15
CA GLY A 296 -6.26 5.66 12.49
C GLY A 296 -6.03 5.61 10.98
N ASP A 297 -5.18 6.48 10.42
CA ASP A 297 -4.69 6.32 9.05
C ASP A 297 -3.61 5.23 9.02
N MET A 298 -3.65 4.39 7.99
CA MET A 298 -2.75 3.26 7.80
C MET A 298 -1.55 3.64 6.92
N LEU A 299 -0.38 3.10 7.26
CA LEU A 299 0.78 3.06 6.36
C LEU A 299 0.63 1.88 5.40
N ASP A 300 0.47 2.16 4.11
CA ASP A 300 0.35 1.11 3.09
C ASP A 300 1.62 0.22 3.01
N TYR A 301 2.81 0.86 3.08
CA TYR A 301 4.13 0.20 3.11
C TYR A 301 5.16 1.07 3.87
N PRO A 302 6.14 0.46 4.56
CA PRO A 302 6.26 -0.98 4.84
C PRO A 302 5.26 -1.47 5.91
N TYR A 303 5.06 -2.79 5.98
CA TYR A 303 4.24 -3.45 7.00
C TYR A 303 4.95 -4.71 7.54
N TYR A 304 4.52 -5.23 8.69
CA TYR A 304 5.01 -6.51 9.20
C TYR A 304 4.16 -7.67 8.70
N SER A 305 4.76 -8.81 8.40
CA SER A 305 4.04 -10.06 8.19
C SER A 305 4.67 -11.19 9.01
N TYR A 306 3.88 -12.18 9.40
CA TYR A 306 4.37 -13.38 10.07
C TYR A 306 3.51 -14.59 9.72
N GLU A 307 4.11 -15.79 9.73
CA GLU A 307 3.41 -17.05 9.51
C GLU A 307 2.84 -17.58 10.83
N GLU A 308 1.57 -18.01 10.84
CA GLU A 308 0.94 -18.51 12.07
C GLU A 308 1.42 -19.91 12.50
N SER A 309 2.12 -20.67 11.64
CA SER A 309 2.68 -21.98 12.00
C SER A 309 3.76 -21.89 13.09
N ASP A 310 4.29 -20.70 13.36
CA ASP A 310 5.33 -20.42 14.35
C ASP A 310 4.78 -20.14 15.76
N LEU A 311 3.47 -20.32 15.98
CA LEU A 311 2.80 -20.14 17.27
C LEU A 311 2.51 -21.44 18.04
N ASN A 312 3.09 -22.56 17.61
CA ASN A 312 3.03 -23.85 18.32
C ASN A 312 4.30 -24.11 19.14
#